data_AF-A0A450ZSJ9-F1
#
_entry.id   AF-A0A450ZSJ9-F1
#
_cell.length_a   1.000
_cell.length_b   1.000
_cell.length_c   1.000
_cell.angle_alpha   90.00
_cell.angle_beta   90.00
_cell.angle_gamma   90.00
#
_symmetry.space_group_name_H-M   'P 1'
#
loop_
_entity.id
_entity.type
_entity.pdbx_description
1 polymer ?
#
loop_
_entity_poly.entity_id
_entity_poly.type
_entity_poly.pdbx_seq_one_letter_code
_entity_poly.pdbx_strand_id
1 'polypeptide(L)'
;MTPEQFEKLLDRVVASLSKVAHPEKDGFSNPKDFEKTALVALEKAVKESDAGIDVGETFHHDAFPDLLANGFGVEIKLTTKDSWRVAGNSIFEGMRDQKAERIYVIFGKMGGRPEVRWARYEDCITHVRISHAPRFVVDMDQKKSTLFEEIGIVYDDFKTMSQEEKMRCVREYHRKNLGEGERLWWFGEEREHTLPIKTRLYRLLDKEEKRRYRAEAAILNPQVCKSGRAKGKYDDAARYLLMEHGVFCSQARDLFSAGSVAGKERGGNYLLRALQDIQDLMRSTARELDAELFLEYWNEECPADQRIKRWLQKADGYAKDWRPSEHLFLGGK
;
A
#
# COMPACT_ATOMS: atom_id res chain seq x y z
N MET A 1 24.25 8.45 -24.26
CA MET A 1 24.42 9.00 -22.91
C MET A 1 24.75 7.87 -21.97
N THR A 2 25.72 8.05 -21.06
CA THR A 2 26.08 7.04 -20.06
C THR A 2 25.14 7.12 -18.85
N PRO A 3 25.05 6.06 -18.02
CA PRO A 3 24.28 6.09 -16.78
C PRO A 3 24.65 7.27 -15.87
N GLU A 4 25.94 7.55 -15.69
CA GLU A 4 26.45 8.61 -14.82
C GLU A 4 26.07 10.01 -15.35
N GLN A 5 25.96 10.16 -16.67
CA GLN A 5 25.46 11.40 -17.29
C GLN A 5 23.96 11.57 -17.04
N PHE A 6 23.19 10.49 -17.11
CA PHE A 6 21.77 10.51 -16.83
C PHE A 6 21.48 10.75 -15.34
N GLU A 7 22.25 10.16 -14.43
CA GLU A 7 22.15 10.39 -12.99
C GLU A 7 22.39 11.87 -12.64
N LYS A 8 23.36 12.53 -13.29
CA LYS A 8 23.56 13.99 -13.16
C LYS A 8 22.39 14.82 -13.69
N LEU A 9 21.64 14.32 -14.68
CA LEU A 9 20.40 14.95 -15.12
C LEU A 9 19.32 14.78 -14.07
N LEU A 10 19.17 13.58 -13.50
CA LEU A 10 18.22 13.30 -12.42
C LEU A 10 18.50 14.19 -11.19
N ASP A 11 19.76 14.45 -10.84
CA ASP A 11 20.11 15.42 -9.78
C ASP A 11 19.52 16.81 -10.04
N ARG A 12 19.59 17.29 -11.29
CA ARG A 12 19.01 18.59 -11.68
C ARG A 12 17.49 18.57 -11.65
N VAL A 13 16.88 17.48 -12.13
CA VAL A 13 15.43 17.28 -12.13
C VAL A 13 14.90 17.29 -10.70
N VAL A 14 15.50 16.49 -9.80
CA VAL A 14 15.13 16.42 -8.39
C VAL A 14 15.36 17.76 -7.68
N ALA A 15 16.45 18.48 -7.98
CA ALA A 15 16.69 19.81 -7.43
C ALA A 15 15.62 20.83 -7.89
N SER A 16 15.12 20.71 -9.13
CA SER A 16 14.02 21.52 -9.63
C SER A 16 12.70 21.16 -8.93
N LEU A 17 12.37 19.88 -8.86
CA LEU A 17 11.15 19.39 -8.21
C LEU A 17 11.11 19.73 -6.71
N SER A 18 12.24 19.62 -6.02
CA SER A 18 12.36 19.96 -4.60
C SER A 18 12.10 21.45 -4.32
N LYS A 19 12.39 22.35 -5.28
CA LYS A 19 12.04 23.78 -5.16
C LYS A 19 10.54 24.03 -5.28
N VAL A 20 9.84 23.20 -6.03
CA VAL A 20 8.38 23.26 -6.18
C VAL A 20 7.70 22.62 -4.97
N ALA A 21 8.23 21.51 -4.48
CA ALA A 21 7.73 20.77 -3.33
C ALA A 21 7.89 21.51 -1.98
N HIS A 22 8.40 22.74 -1.94
CA HIS A 22 8.76 23.47 -0.71
C HIS A 22 7.59 23.58 0.30
N PRO A 23 7.84 23.50 1.62
CA PRO A 23 6.80 23.61 2.67
C PRO A 23 5.89 24.84 2.56
N GLU A 24 6.39 25.93 1.98
CA GLU A 24 5.64 27.19 1.80
C GLU A 24 4.74 27.23 0.55
N LYS A 25 4.79 26.19 -0.30
CA LYS A 25 4.05 26.11 -1.57
C LYS A 25 3.03 24.97 -1.59
N ASP A 26 2.65 24.44 -0.44
CA ASP A 26 1.74 23.30 -0.25
C ASP A 26 2.14 21.98 -0.96
N GLY A 27 3.30 21.97 -1.65
CA GLY A 27 3.85 20.79 -2.32
C GLY A 27 2.94 20.19 -3.38
N PHE A 28 3.01 18.87 -3.55
CA PHE A 28 2.16 18.13 -4.48
C PHE A 28 1.15 17.29 -3.70
N SER A 29 -0.14 17.42 -4.01
CA SER A 29 -1.20 16.59 -3.43
C SER A 29 -1.70 15.51 -4.39
N ASN A 30 -1.39 15.64 -5.68
CA ASN A 30 -1.88 14.77 -6.75
C ASN A 30 -0.70 14.11 -7.50
N PRO A 31 -0.66 12.77 -7.59
CA PRO A 31 0.37 12.04 -8.34
C PRO A 31 0.51 12.48 -9.80
N LYS A 32 -0.60 12.75 -10.51
CA LYS A 32 -0.57 13.16 -11.92
C LYS A 32 0.07 14.52 -12.14
N ASP A 33 -0.13 15.44 -11.20
CA ASP A 33 0.49 16.77 -11.31
C ASP A 33 1.99 16.70 -11.02
N PHE A 34 2.39 15.81 -10.11
CA PHE A 34 3.80 15.54 -9.85
C PHE A 34 4.49 14.90 -11.06
N GLU A 35 3.87 13.90 -11.68
CA GLU A 35 4.36 13.23 -12.90
C GLU A 35 4.53 14.20 -14.08
N LYS A 36 3.52 15.01 -14.38
CA LYS A 36 3.62 16.06 -15.41
C LYS A 36 4.75 17.04 -15.12
N THR A 37 4.91 17.44 -13.86
CA THR A 37 5.99 18.36 -13.47
C THR A 37 7.36 17.69 -13.60
N ALA A 38 7.46 16.40 -13.30
CA ALA A 38 8.68 15.61 -13.49
C ALA A 38 9.04 15.48 -14.98
N LEU A 39 8.07 15.22 -15.85
CA LEU A 39 8.26 15.21 -17.31
C LEU A 39 8.82 16.55 -17.81
N VAL A 40 8.16 17.67 -17.47
CA VAL A 40 8.63 19.01 -17.89
C VAL A 40 10.03 19.32 -17.35
N ALA A 41 10.32 18.91 -16.11
CA ALA A 41 11.65 19.09 -15.52
C ALA A 41 12.71 18.25 -16.24
N LEU A 42 12.38 17.02 -16.64
CA LEU A 42 13.27 16.12 -17.37
C LEU A 42 13.53 16.61 -18.80
N GLU A 43 12.48 17.00 -19.54
CA GLU A 43 12.60 17.61 -20.87
C GLU A 43 13.52 18.85 -20.84
N LYS A 44 13.31 19.72 -19.84
CA LYS A 44 14.12 20.91 -19.65
C LYS A 44 15.59 20.55 -19.37
N ALA A 45 15.83 19.62 -18.45
CA ALA A 45 17.18 19.20 -18.08
C ALA A 45 17.93 18.59 -19.28
N VAL A 46 17.24 17.75 -20.08
CA VAL A 46 17.79 17.14 -21.29
C VAL A 46 18.12 18.20 -22.34
N LYS A 47 17.20 19.14 -22.60
CA LYS A 47 17.42 20.25 -23.53
C LYS A 47 18.61 21.13 -23.13
N GLU A 48 18.75 21.44 -21.84
CA GLU A 48 19.87 22.24 -21.30
C GLU A 48 21.21 21.51 -21.33
N SER A 49 21.19 20.17 -21.36
CA SER A 49 22.41 19.35 -21.44
C SER A 49 22.91 19.10 -22.85
N ASP A 50 22.18 19.57 -23.88
CA ASP A 50 22.45 19.29 -25.30
C ASP A 50 22.66 17.79 -25.58
N ALA A 51 21.94 16.95 -24.84
CA ALA A 51 22.11 15.51 -24.88
C ALA A 51 21.57 14.85 -26.16
N GLY A 52 20.75 15.57 -26.94
CA GLY A 52 20.12 15.06 -28.16
C GLY A 52 19.22 13.85 -27.93
N ILE A 53 18.58 13.76 -26.75
CA ILE A 53 17.73 12.64 -26.36
C ILE A 53 16.27 13.09 -26.34
N ASP A 54 15.40 12.24 -26.90
CA ASP A 54 13.96 12.41 -26.78
C ASP A 54 13.49 11.87 -25.43
N VAL A 55 12.67 12.68 -24.75
CA VAL A 55 11.99 12.34 -23.49
C VAL A 55 10.50 12.34 -23.77
N GLY A 56 9.79 11.36 -23.24
CA GLY A 56 8.34 11.34 -23.32
C GLY A 56 7.71 10.32 -22.39
N GLU A 57 6.37 10.33 -22.37
CA GLU A 57 5.59 9.26 -21.79
C GLU A 57 5.89 7.93 -22.52
N THR A 58 5.81 6.84 -21.76
CA THR A 58 5.84 5.48 -22.28
C THR A 58 4.65 5.18 -23.22
N PHE A 59 4.64 4.01 -23.85
CA PHE A 59 3.65 3.64 -24.86
C PHE A 59 2.19 3.57 -24.35
N HIS A 60 1.96 3.55 -23.04
CA HIS A 60 0.63 3.48 -22.42
C HIS A 60 0.62 4.02 -20.99
N HIS A 61 -0.51 4.56 -20.52
CA HIS A 61 -0.63 5.08 -19.15
C HIS A 61 -0.47 4.04 -18.02
N ASP A 62 -0.61 2.76 -18.34
CA ASP A 62 -0.37 1.62 -17.42
C ASP A 62 0.99 0.94 -17.67
N ALA A 63 1.81 1.48 -18.58
CA ALA A 63 3.10 0.89 -18.88
C ALA A 63 4.12 1.24 -17.80
N PHE A 64 5.11 0.36 -17.66
CA PHE A 64 6.19 0.52 -16.71
C PHE A 64 7.52 0.65 -17.45
N PRO A 65 8.34 1.68 -17.19
CA PRO A 65 8.09 2.82 -16.29
C PRO A 65 7.27 3.94 -16.95
N ASP A 66 6.87 4.96 -16.18
CA ASP A 66 6.03 6.09 -16.62
C ASP A 66 6.66 6.95 -17.74
N LEU A 67 7.97 7.19 -17.68
CA LEU A 67 8.69 8.02 -18.67
C LEU A 67 9.86 7.26 -19.30
N LEU A 68 10.18 7.60 -20.55
CA LEU A 68 11.32 7.05 -21.28
C LEU A 68 12.22 8.17 -21.83
N ALA A 69 13.53 8.01 -21.65
CA ALA A 69 14.58 8.88 -22.16
C ALA A 69 15.73 8.03 -22.74
N ASN A 70 15.61 7.66 -24.01
CA ASN A 70 16.61 6.90 -24.79
C ASN A 70 17.33 5.76 -24.02
N GLY A 71 16.58 4.71 -23.66
CA GLY A 71 17.12 3.56 -22.91
C GLY A 71 16.95 3.67 -21.40
N PHE A 72 16.79 4.90 -20.87
CA PHE A 72 16.56 5.15 -19.45
C PHE A 72 15.08 5.33 -19.18
N GLY A 73 14.52 4.44 -18.35
CA GLY A 73 13.18 4.55 -17.84
C GLY A 73 13.13 5.31 -16.51
N VAL A 74 12.09 6.11 -16.30
CA VAL A 74 11.88 6.85 -15.05
C VAL A 74 10.47 6.58 -14.53
N GLU A 75 10.40 5.86 -13.41
CA GLU A 75 9.18 5.61 -12.65
C GLU A 75 8.94 6.77 -11.68
N ILE A 76 7.72 7.29 -11.63
CA ILE A 76 7.32 8.38 -10.76
C ILE A 76 6.50 7.86 -9.60
N LYS A 77 6.88 8.24 -8.38
CA LYS A 77 6.12 7.95 -7.16
C LYS A 77 5.90 9.22 -6.34
N LEU A 78 4.71 9.32 -5.76
CA LEU A 78 4.34 10.39 -4.85
C LEU A 78 3.65 9.79 -3.62
N THR A 79 3.97 10.31 -2.44
CA THR A 79 3.23 10.02 -1.22
C THR A 79 2.99 11.28 -0.42
N THR A 80 1.79 11.41 0.15
CA THR A 80 1.44 12.47 1.11
C THR A 80 1.79 12.09 2.54
N LYS A 81 2.22 10.84 2.78
CA LYS A 81 2.66 10.36 4.09
C LYS A 81 4.13 10.74 4.33
N ASP A 82 4.52 10.85 5.59
CA ASP A 82 5.94 11.04 5.97
C ASP A 82 6.67 9.68 5.93
N SER A 83 6.80 9.12 4.73
CA SER A 83 7.36 7.78 4.51
C SER A 83 8.01 7.70 3.14
N TRP A 84 9.24 7.21 3.08
CA TRP A 84 9.94 6.89 1.84
C TRP A 84 9.63 5.50 1.30
N ARG A 85 8.66 4.82 1.90
CA ARG A 85 8.18 3.49 1.51
C ARG A 85 6.87 3.56 0.75
N VAL A 86 6.81 2.90 -0.40
CA VAL A 86 5.61 2.78 -1.25
C VAL A 86 5.58 1.45 -2.01
N ALA A 87 4.40 1.00 -2.43
CA ALA A 87 4.31 -0.10 -3.37
C ALA A 87 4.91 0.31 -4.73
N GLY A 88 5.81 -0.52 -5.25
CA GLY A 88 6.35 -0.43 -6.60
C GLY A 88 5.50 -1.18 -7.61
N ASN A 89 6.11 -1.56 -8.73
CA ASN A 89 5.42 -2.30 -9.77
C ASN A 89 5.23 -3.79 -9.41
N SER A 90 4.35 -4.47 -10.15
CA SER A 90 4.20 -5.93 -10.10
C SER A 90 5.55 -6.61 -10.36
N ILE A 91 5.86 -7.66 -9.61
CA ILE A 91 7.09 -8.45 -9.84
C ILE A 91 7.12 -9.11 -11.23
N PHE A 92 5.94 -9.27 -11.83
CA PHE A 92 5.81 -9.86 -13.17
C PHE A 92 6.13 -8.86 -14.27
N GLU A 93 5.97 -7.56 -14.02
CA GLU A 93 6.28 -6.48 -14.96
C GLU A 93 5.59 -6.64 -16.33
N GLY A 94 4.32 -7.08 -16.34
CA GLY A 94 3.61 -7.48 -17.57
C GLY A 94 3.44 -6.38 -18.63
N MET A 95 3.44 -5.11 -18.22
CA MET A 95 3.33 -3.93 -19.11
C MET A 95 4.67 -3.18 -19.24
N ARG A 96 5.80 -3.87 -19.08
CA ARG A 96 7.12 -3.24 -19.17
C ARG A 96 7.45 -2.80 -20.60
N ASP A 97 7.86 -1.54 -20.77
CA ASP A 97 8.48 -1.07 -22.01
C ASP A 97 9.89 -1.66 -22.14
N GLN A 98 10.08 -2.50 -23.16
CA GLN A 98 11.36 -3.16 -23.41
C GLN A 98 12.47 -2.19 -23.85
N LYS A 99 12.12 -0.96 -24.24
CA LYS A 99 13.10 0.10 -24.51
C LYS A 99 13.74 0.64 -23.23
N ALA A 100 13.15 0.41 -22.05
CA ALA A 100 13.73 0.81 -20.78
C ALA A 100 14.75 -0.25 -20.30
N GLU A 101 16.01 -0.05 -20.70
CA GLU A 101 17.14 -0.90 -20.32
C GLU A 101 17.46 -0.75 -18.83
N ARG A 102 17.46 0.48 -18.32
CA ARG A 102 17.72 0.83 -16.92
C ARG A 102 16.60 1.68 -16.38
N ILE A 103 16.16 1.41 -15.15
CA ILE A 103 15.02 2.11 -14.55
C ILE A 103 15.48 2.84 -13.30
N TYR A 104 15.08 4.10 -13.20
CA TYR A 104 15.23 4.92 -12.01
C TYR A 104 13.85 5.26 -11.46
N VAL A 105 13.77 5.52 -10.16
CA VAL A 105 12.57 6.03 -9.52
C VAL A 105 12.83 7.47 -9.11
N ILE A 106 11.93 8.38 -9.48
CA ILE A 106 11.82 9.70 -8.84
C ILE A 106 10.67 9.63 -7.84
N PHE A 107 10.98 9.82 -6.56
CA PHE A 107 10.01 9.74 -5.48
C PHE A 107 9.88 11.09 -4.77
N GLY A 108 8.68 11.65 -4.78
CA GLY A 108 8.29 12.77 -3.91
C GLY A 108 7.63 12.30 -2.61
N LYS A 109 8.20 12.66 -1.46
CA LYS A 109 7.59 12.51 -0.14
C LYS A 109 7.10 13.88 0.34
N MET A 110 5.79 14.03 0.50
CA MET A 110 5.16 15.31 0.86
C MET A 110 4.74 15.40 2.33
N GLY A 111 4.68 14.26 3.04
CA GLY A 111 4.45 14.27 4.48
C GLY A 111 5.70 14.65 5.27
N GLY A 112 5.50 15.25 6.44
CA GLY A 112 6.59 15.78 7.26
C GLY A 112 7.25 16.98 6.58
N ARG A 113 8.56 16.91 6.35
CA ARG A 113 9.27 17.86 5.48
C ARG A 113 9.24 17.36 4.03
N PRO A 114 8.58 18.09 3.10
CA PRO A 114 8.58 17.73 1.70
C PRO A 114 9.98 17.62 1.12
N GLU A 115 10.21 16.55 0.36
CA GLU A 115 11.49 16.25 -0.26
C GLU A 115 11.28 15.36 -1.49
N VAL A 116 12.12 15.52 -2.50
CA VAL A 116 12.14 14.67 -3.69
C VAL A 116 13.51 14.02 -3.79
N ARG A 117 13.57 12.74 -4.14
CA ARG A 117 14.81 11.97 -4.35
C ARG A 117 14.70 11.12 -5.61
N TRP A 118 15.84 10.65 -6.08
CA TRP A 118 15.90 9.59 -7.07
C TRP A 118 16.81 8.45 -6.60
N ALA A 119 16.54 7.24 -7.08
CA ALA A 119 17.41 6.07 -6.93
C ALA A 119 17.28 5.15 -8.14
N ARG A 120 18.24 4.24 -8.34
CA ARG A 120 18.06 3.11 -9.26
C ARG A 120 16.95 2.21 -8.73
N TYR A 121 16.11 1.68 -9.62
CA TYR A 121 14.95 0.90 -9.20
C TYR A 121 15.37 -0.35 -8.42
N GLU A 122 16.34 -1.09 -8.95
CA GLU A 122 16.89 -2.29 -8.31
C GLU A 122 17.49 -2.02 -6.93
N ASP A 123 18.09 -0.84 -6.72
CA ASP A 123 18.78 -0.49 -5.48
C ASP A 123 17.83 -0.05 -4.36
N CYS A 124 16.59 0.33 -4.71
CA CYS A 124 15.58 0.77 -3.74
C CYS A 124 14.47 -0.26 -3.49
N ILE A 125 14.51 -1.43 -4.13
CA ILE A 125 13.58 -2.53 -3.86
C ILE A 125 14.04 -3.29 -2.61
N THR A 126 13.18 -3.32 -1.59
CA THR A 126 13.53 -3.89 -0.28
C THR A 126 12.84 -5.21 0.02
N HIS A 127 11.63 -5.40 -0.45
CA HIS A 127 10.88 -6.64 -0.28
C HIS A 127 9.76 -6.75 -1.32
N VAL A 128 9.08 -7.89 -1.34
CA VAL A 128 7.86 -8.09 -2.12
C VAL A 128 6.66 -8.13 -1.18
N ARG A 129 5.68 -7.26 -1.41
CA ARG A 129 4.34 -7.36 -0.81
C ARG A 129 3.57 -8.41 -1.60
N ILE A 130 3.18 -9.48 -0.93
CA ILE A 130 2.46 -10.59 -1.56
C ILE A 130 0.96 -10.37 -1.41
N SER A 131 0.31 -10.29 -2.56
CA SER A 131 -1.13 -10.16 -2.78
C SER A 131 -1.46 -10.86 -4.11
N HIS A 132 -2.69 -10.73 -4.61
CA HIS A 132 -3.13 -11.28 -5.91
C HIS A 132 -2.31 -10.79 -7.09
N ALA A 133 -1.71 -9.62 -6.95
CA ALA A 133 -0.71 -9.08 -7.85
C ALA A 133 0.51 -8.69 -7.00
N PRO A 134 1.45 -9.64 -6.74
CA PRO A 134 2.59 -9.36 -5.89
C PRO A 134 3.41 -8.20 -6.46
N ARG A 135 3.68 -7.21 -5.61
CA ARG A 135 4.38 -5.98 -5.99
C ARG A 135 5.67 -5.84 -5.20
N PHE A 136 6.69 -5.29 -5.86
CA PHE A 136 7.87 -4.81 -5.15
C PHE A 136 7.48 -3.71 -4.17
N VAL A 137 8.30 -3.52 -3.13
CA VAL A 137 8.20 -2.37 -2.23
C VAL A 137 9.46 -1.55 -2.38
N VAL A 138 9.27 -0.31 -2.81
CA VAL A 138 10.31 0.70 -2.94
C VAL A 138 10.46 1.40 -1.59
N ASP A 139 11.69 1.54 -1.13
CA ASP A 139 12.03 2.29 0.09
C ASP A 139 13.33 3.09 -0.10
N MET A 140 13.24 4.41 -0.13
CA MET A 140 14.39 5.30 -0.37
C MET A 140 15.23 5.59 0.88
N ASP A 141 14.78 5.18 2.07
CA ASP A 141 15.46 5.44 3.35
C ASP A 141 16.21 4.21 3.89
N GLN A 142 16.18 3.09 3.16
CA GLN A 142 16.67 1.82 3.68
C GLN A 142 18.21 1.82 3.82
N LYS A 143 18.67 1.42 5.02
CA LYS A 143 20.09 1.17 5.36
C LYS A 143 20.49 -0.32 5.32
N LYS A 144 19.58 -1.18 4.87
CA LYS A 144 19.75 -2.64 4.81
C LYS A 144 19.99 -3.09 3.37
N SER A 145 20.29 -4.36 3.20
CA SER A 145 20.37 -5.02 1.89
C SER A 145 19.11 -4.84 1.05
N THR A 146 19.29 -4.83 -0.26
CA THR A 146 18.19 -4.87 -1.24
C THR A 146 17.57 -6.26 -1.26
N LEU A 147 16.36 -6.38 -1.82
CA LEU A 147 15.73 -7.68 -2.04
C LEU A 147 16.63 -8.61 -2.87
N PHE A 148 17.28 -8.07 -3.89
CA PHE A 148 18.10 -8.82 -4.85
C PHE A 148 19.40 -9.32 -4.23
N GLU A 149 20.00 -8.54 -3.32
CA GLU A 149 21.12 -9.00 -2.49
C GLU A 149 20.72 -10.14 -1.56
N GLU A 150 19.54 -10.08 -0.93
CA GLU A 150 19.07 -11.13 -0.02
C GLU A 150 18.63 -12.42 -0.75
N ILE A 151 18.07 -12.29 -1.95
CA ILE A 151 17.77 -13.44 -2.83
C ILE A 151 19.07 -14.03 -3.39
N GLY A 152 20.07 -13.18 -3.67
CA GLY A 152 21.32 -13.56 -4.34
C GLY A 152 21.21 -13.65 -5.86
N ILE A 153 20.34 -12.82 -6.48
CA ILE A 153 20.10 -12.77 -7.93
C ILE A 153 20.09 -11.31 -8.35
N VAL A 154 20.74 -10.97 -9.47
CA VAL A 154 20.70 -9.60 -10.02
C VAL A 154 19.34 -9.31 -10.68
N TYR A 155 18.89 -8.06 -10.61
CA TYR A 155 17.58 -7.66 -11.13
C TYR A 155 17.39 -7.97 -12.62
N ASP A 156 18.44 -7.78 -13.43
CA ASP A 156 18.40 -8.07 -14.87
C ASP A 156 18.17 -9.55 -15.19
N ASP A 157 18.63 -10.46 -14.33
CA ASP A 157 18.32 -11.89 -14.47
C ASP A 157 16.89 -12.14 -14.00
N PHE A 158 16.52 -11.60 -12.83
CA PHE A 158 15.18 -11.77 -12.25
C PHE A 158 14.08 -11.33 -13.20
N LYS A 159 14.22 -10.19 -13.89
CA LYS A 159 13.17 -9.65 -14.77
C LYS A 159 12.84 -10.59 -15.93
N THR A 160 13.82 -11.38 -16.40
CA THR A 160 13.69 -12.33 -17.52
C THR A 160 13.12 -13.70 -17.13
N MET A 161 13.06 -13.99 -15.83
CA MET A 161 12.54 -15.26 -15.32
C MET A 161 11.06 -15.44 -15.62
N SER A 162 10.64 -16.70 -15.74
CA SER A 162 9.22 -17.04 -15.78
C SER A 162 8.52 -16.62 -14.47
N GLN A 163 7.20 -16.46 -14.52
CA GLN A 163 6.42 -16.09 -13.33
C GLN A 163 6.61 -17.11 -12.18
N GLU A 164 6.72 -18.40 -12.52
CA GLU A 164 6.95 -19.48 -11.56
C GLU A 164 8.30 -19.36 -10.84
N GLU A 165 9.35 -19.06 -11.60
CA GLU A 165 10.71 -18.86 -11.09
C GLU A 165 10.82 -17.61 -10.23
N LYS A 166 10.20 -16.50 -10.66
CA LYS A 166 10.08 -15.27 -9.86
C LYS A 166 9.43 -15.58 -8.51
N MET A 167 8.31 -16.31 -8.53
CA MET A 167 7.62 -16.73 -7.31
C MET A 167 8.44 -17.71 -6.46
N ARG A 168 9.24 -18.60 -7.05
CA ARG A 168 10.17 -19.47 -6.30
C ARG A 168 11.19 -18.64 -5.52
N CYS A 169 11.84 -17.67 -6.17
CA CYS A 169 12.83 -16.80 -5.54
C CYS A 169 12.23 -16.00 -4.37
N VAL A 170 11.07 -15.39 -4.60
CA VAL A 170 10.36 -14.63 -3.56
C VAL A 170 9.99 -15.52 -2.37
N ARG A 171 9.51 -16.74 -2.62
CA ARG A 171 9.17 -17.71 -1.55
C ARG A 171 10.40 -18.09 -0.72
N GLU A 172 11.54 -18.33 -1.36
CA GLU A 172 12.78 -18.69 -0.66
C GLU A 172 13.34 -17.56 0.19
N TYR A 173 13.36 -16.34 -0.34
CA TYR A 173 13.73 -15.13 0.39
C TYR A 173 12.93 -15.00 1.69
N HIS A 174 11.62 -15.14 1.58
CA HIS A 174 10.75 -15.02 2.74
C HIS A 174 10.89 -16.18 3.73
N ARG A 175 11.22 -17.39 3.28
CA ARG A 175 11.53 -18.54 4.15
C ARG A 175 12.75 -18.27 5.03
N LYS A 176 13.80 -17.68 4.46
CA LYS A 176 15.04 -17.35 5.18
C LYS A 176 14.82 -16.26 6.24
N ASN A 177 13.85 -15.39 6.02
CA ASN A 177 13.56 -14.22 6.84
C ASN A 177 12.41 -14.44 7.85
N LEU A 178 11.98 -15.68 8.13
CA LEU A 178 10.97 -15.98 9.15
C LEU A 178 11.51 -15.76 10.56
N GLY A 179 10.75 -15.04 11.39
CA GLY A 179 10.98 -14.93 12.83
C GLY A 179 10.51 -16.15 13.61
N GLU A 180 10.90 -16.24 14.88
CA GLU A 180 10.45 -17.30 15.78
C GLU A 180 8.92 -17.27 15.93
N GLY A 181 8.26 -18.41 15.65
CA GLY A 181 6.80 -18.52 15.65
C GLY A 181 6.12 -18.07 14.34
N GLU A 182 6.86 -17.55 13.36
CA GLU A 182 6.33 -17.28 12.02
C GLU A 182 6.32 -18.56 11.17
N ARG A 183 5.31 -18.69 10.30
CA ARG A 183 5.16 -19.80 9.37
C ARG A 183 4.69 -19.28 8.01
N LEU A 184 5.28 -19.82 6.95
CA LEU A 184 4.72 -19.75 5.60
C LEU A 184 3.51 -20.68 5.55
N TRP A 185 2.35 -20.17 5.14
CA TRP A 185 1.11 -20.94 5.23
C TRP A 185 0.70 -21.61 3.90
N TRP A 186 1.39 -21.36 2.77
CA TRP A 186 1.26 -22.17 1.56
C TRP A 186 2.23 -23.35 1.58
N PHE A 187 1.68 -24.55 1.64
CA PHE A 187 2.31 -25.71 1.03
C PHE A 187 1.27 -26.33 0.10
N GLY A 188 1.58 -26.31 -1.19
CA GLY A 188 0.73 -26.77 -2.27
C GLY A 188 1.27 -26.21 -3.58
N GLU A 189 2.02 -27.02 -4.30
CA GLU A 189 2.15 -26.87 -5.75
C GLU A 189 0.72 -26.88 -6.32
N GLU A 190 0.44 -26.06 -7.34
CA GLU A 190 -0.81 -26.02 -8.14
C GLU A 190 -1.99 -25.11 -7.76
N ARG A 191 -1.96 -24.22 -6.75
CA ARG A 191 -3.05 -23.22 -6.64
C ARG A 191 -2.58 -21.80 -6.40
N GLU A 192 -2.97 -20.93 -7.34
CA GLU A 192 -2.94 -19.47 -7.29
C GLU A 192 -3.74 -18.97 -6.08
N HIS A 193 -3.12 -19.01 -4.90
CA HIS A 193 -3.66 -18.38 -3.71
C HIS A 193 -2.63 -17.39 -3.17
N THR A 194 -3.06 -16.15 -3.17
CA THR A 194 -2.25 -14.96 -3.06
C THR A 194 -2.57 -14.25 -1.76
N LEU A 195 -2.01 -14.78 -0.68
CA LEU A 195 -2.20 -14.27 0.67
C LEU A 195 -0.84 -14.10 1.35
N PRO A 196 -0.71 -13.19 2.31
CA PRO A 196 0.54 -12.73 2.88
C PRO A 196 1.39 -13.86 3.44
N ILE A 197 2.69 -13.66 3.29
CA ILE A 197 3.70 -14.69 3.47
C ILE A 197 3.79 -15.20 4.91
N LYS A 198 3.62 -14.29 5.87
CA LYS A 198 3.85 -14.54 7.29
C LYS A 198 2.52 -14.48 8.00
N THR A 199 2.20 -15.53 8.75
CA THR A 199 1.06 -15.48 9.67
C THR A 199 1.52 -15.06 11.07
N ARG A 200 1.01 -13.92 11.56
CA ARG A 200 1.19 -13.43 12.94
C ARG A 200 -0.09 -13.69 13.73
N LEU A 201 0.04 -14.03 15.01
CA LEU A 201 -1.12 -14.13 15.88
C LEU A 201 -1.58 -12.72 16.30
N TYR A 202 -2.87 -12.40 16.14
CA TYR A 202 -3.43 -11.09 16.52
C TYR A 202 -3.07 -10.68 17.96
N ARG A 203 -3.03 -11.65 18.88
CA ARG A 203 -2.68 -11.43 20.29
C ARG A 203 -1.25 -10.89 20.51
N LEU A 204 -0.33 -11.17 19.59
CA LEU A 204 1.09 -10.76 19.67
C LEU A 204 1.36 -9.40 19.02
N LEU A 205 0.39 -8.82 18.31
CA LEU A 205 0.50 -7.48 17.76
C LEU A 205 0.63 -6.43 18.88
N ASP A 206 1.27 -5.31 18.59
CA ASP A 206 1.30 -4.18 19.51
C ASP A 206 -0.08 -3.49 19.59
N LYS A 207 -0.20 -2.51 20.51
CA LYS A 207 -1.48 -1.84 20.76
C LYS A 207 -1.95 -1.00 19.57
N GLU A 208 -1.02 -0.36 18.85
CA GLU A 208 -1.33 0.52 17.72
C GLU A 208 -1.78 -0.29 16.50
N GLU A 209 -1.04 -1.35 16.15
CA GLU A 209 -1.41 -2.33 15.13
C GLU A 209 -2.79 -2.93 15.40
N LYS A 210 -3.04 -3.36 16.65
CA LYS A 210 -4.36 -3.90 17.04
C LYS A 210 -5.49 -2.93 16.78
N ARG A 211 -5.32 -1.64 17.13
CA ARG A 211 -6.35 -0.62 16.92
C ARG A 211 -6.55 -0.32 15.44
N ARG A 212 -5.46 -0.17 14.68
CA ARG A 212 -5.49 0.08 13.23
C ARG A 212 -6.21 -1.03 12.49
N TYR A 213 -5.79 -2.28 12.67
CA TYR A 213 -6.41 -3.43 12.01
C TYR A 213 -7.85 -3.66 12.43
N ARG A 214 -8.21 -3.32 13.67
CA ARG A 214 -9.61 -3.33 14.12
C ARG A 214 -10.45 -2.27 13.40
N ALA A 215 -9.91 -1.08 13.18
CA ALA A 215 -10.59 -0.02 12.44
C ALA A 215 -10.78 -0.37 10.97
N GLU A 216 -9.74 -0.90 10.31
CA GLU A 216 -9.82 -1.39 8.93
C GLU A 216 -10.84 -2.52 8.78
N ALA A 217 -10.76 -3.53 9.64
CA ALA A 217 -11.72 -4.63 9.65
C ALA A 217 -13.15 -4.14 9.93
N ALA A 218 -13.35 -3.16 10.82
CA ALA A 218 -14.67 -2.59 11.10
C ALA A 218 -15.24 -1.81 9.90
N ILE A 219 -14.41 -0.98 9.25
CA ILE A 219 -14.80 -0.17 8.10
C ILE A 219 -15.14 -1.04 6.91
N LEU A 220 -14.36 -2.07 6.59
CA LEU A 220 -14.65 -2.91 5.44
C LEU A 220 -15.85 -3.84 5.70
N ASN A 221 -16.18 -4.14 6.96
CA ASN A 221 -17.19 -5.14 7.30
C ASN A 221 -18.35 -4.60 8.16
N PRO A 222 -19.28 -3.78 7.63
CA PRO A 222 -20.45 -3.29 8.36
C PRO A 222 -21.36 -4.40 8.93
N GLN A 223 -21.27 -5.62 8.43
CA GLN A 223 -21.97 -6.81 8.95
C GLN A 223 -21.59 -7.17 10.40
N VAL A 224 -20.51 -6.60 10.95
CA VAL A 224 -20.24 -6.67 12.40
C VAL A 224 -21.33 -6.01 13.24
N CYS A 225 -22.28 -5.29 12.62
CA CYS A 225 -23.48 -4.76 13.27
C CYS A 225 -24.67 -5.73 13.32
N LYS A 226 -24.59 -6.92 12.69
CA LYS A 226 -25.61 -7.98 12.81
C LYS A 226 -25.89 -8.34 14.27
N SER A 227 -27.08 -8.91 14.53
CA SER A 227 -27.43 -9.39 15.86
C SER A 227 -26.41 -10.40 16.41
N GLY A 228 -26.25 -10.47 17.74
CA GLY A 228 -25.26 -11.34 18.37
C GLY A 228 -25.44 -12.84 18.11
N ARG A 229 -26.62 -13.26 17.61
CA ARG A 229 -26.95 -14.65 17.25
C ARG A 229 -26.63 -14.99 15.79
N ALA A 230 -26.26 -14.00 14.98
CA ALA A 230 -25.95 -14.21 13.57
C ALA A 230 -24.67 -15.05 13.42
N LYS A 231 -24.78 -16.17 12.72
CA LYS A 231 -23.61 -16.99 12.34
C LYS A 231 -22.72 -16.21 11.39
N GLY A 232 -21.42 -16.42 11.51
CA GLY A 232 -20.39 -15.83 10.64
C GLY A 232 -20.29 -14.31 10.70
N LYS A 233 -20.83 -13.67 11.74
CA LYS A 233 -20.88 -12.21 11.90
C LYS A 233 -19.50 -11.53 11.77
N TYR A 234 -18.43 -12.21 12.16
CA TYR A 234 -17.08 -11.68 12.19
C TYR A 234 -16.13 -12.38 11.20
N ASP A 235 -16.65 -13.28 10.36
CA ASP A 235 -15.82 -14.14 9.52
C ASP A 235 -15.08 -13.32 8.47
N ASP A 236 -15.74 -12.36 7.83
CA ASP A 236 -15.11 -11.51 6.82
C ASP A 236 -14.10 -10.53 7.44
N ALA A 237 -14.36 -10.07 8.67
CA ALA A 237 -13.37 -9.29 9.42
C ALA A 237 -12.13 -10.14 9.76
N ALA A 238 -12.32 -11.39 10.18
CA ALA A 238 -11.21 -12.32 10.43
C ALA A 238 -10.46 -12.67 9.15
N ARG A 239 -11.19 -12.88 8.04
CA ARG A 239 -10.64 -13.13 6.71
C ARG A 239 -9.82 -11.94 6.24
N TYR A 240 -10.32 -10.71 6.36
CA TYR A 240 -9.57 -9.50 6.02
C TYR A 240 -8.23 -9.45 6.76
N LEU A 241 -8.25 -9.68 8.08
CA LEU A 241 -7.01 -9.68 8.88
C LEU A 241 -6.02 -10.74 8.40
N LEU A 242 -6.51 -11.93 8.06
CA LEU A 242 -5.67 -13.00 7.55
C LEU A 242 -5.14 -12.69 6.14
N MET A 243 -6.00 -12.21 5.25
CA MET A 243 -5.71 -12.05 3.82
C MET A 243 -4.94 -10.78 3.51
N GLU A 244 -5.18 -9.68 4.21
CA GLU A 244 -4.53 -8.40 3.92
C GLU A 244 -3.30 -8.16 4.80
N HIS A 245 -3.30 -8.72 6.01
CA HIS A 245 -2.25 -8.47 7.00
C HIS A 245 -1.50 -9.71 7.44
N GLY A 246 -1.91 -10.90 7.01
CA GLY A 246 -1.31 -12.15 7.48
C GLY A 246 -1.56 -12.33 8.98
N VAL A 247 -2.65 -11.82 9.50
CA VAL A 247 -2.94 -11.86 10.93
C VAL A 247 -4.01 -12.91 11.21
N PHE A 248 -3.61 -14.01 11.82
CA PHE A 248 -4.53 -15.01 12.32
C PHE A 248 -5.22 -14.51 13.59
N CYS A 249 -6.54 -14.31 13.50
CA CYS A 249 -7.37 -13.78 14.59
C CYS A 249 -8.43 -14.81 15.02
N SER A 250 -8.02 -15.82 15.78
CA SER A 250 -8.91 -16.84 16.36
C SER A 250 -10.06 -16.28 17.21
N GLN A 251 -9.89 -15.06 17.74
CA GLN A 251 -10.76 -14.40 18.69
C GLN A 251 -11.53 -13.21 18.07
N ALA A 252 -11.89 -13.29 16.79
CA ALA A 252 -12.49 -12.18 16.04
C ALA A 252 -13.69 -11.52 16.73
N ARG A 253 -14.54 -12.30 17.42
CA ARG A 253 -15.66 -11.75 18.21
C ARG A 253 -15.22 -10.76 19.29
N ASP A 254 -14.12 -11.06 19.97
CA ASP A 254 -13.68 -10.31 21.15
C ASP A 254 -13.14 -8.93 20.74
N LEU A 255 -12.70 -8.75 19.49
CA LEU A 255 -12.32 -7.45 18.93
C LEU A 255 -13.50 -6.46 18.91
N PHE A 256 -14.74 -6.96 18.91
CA PHE A 256 -15.93 -6.12 18.76
C PHE A 256 -16.86 -6.16 19.97
N SER A 257 -16.64 -7.05 20.94
CA SER A 257 -17.60 -7.28 22.02
C SER A 257 -17.00 -7.63 23.38
N ALA A 258 -15.67 -7.72 23.51
CA ALA A 258 -15.04 -7.92 24.81
C ALA A 258 -15.02 -6.64 25.66
N GLY A 259 -15.00 -6.78 26.98
CA GLY A 259 -14.83 -5.64 27.88
C GLY A 259 -13.49 -4.89 27.71
N SER A 260 -12.46 -5.55 27.17
CA SER A 260 -11.17 -4.92 26.85
C SER A 260 -11.28 -3.87 25.73
N VAL A 261 -12.30 -3.96 24.87
CA VAL A 261 -12.53 -3.04 23.75
C VAL A 261 -13.74 -2.13 23.97
N ALA A 262 -14.74 -2.58 24.73
CA ALA A 262 -15.97 -1.85 25.02
C ALA A 262 -15.91 -1.03 26.33
N GLY A 263 -14.81 -1.13 27.08
CA GLY A 263 -14.64 -0.49 28.38
C GLY A 263 -15.05 -1.37 29.57
N LYS A 264 -14.73 -0.88 30.79
CA LYS A 264 -14.92 -1.64 32.05
C LYS A 264 -16.37 -1.71 32.53
N GLU A 265 -17.24 -0.83 32.03
CA GLU A 265 -18.64 -0.76 32.43
C GLU A 265 -19.44 -1.98 31.96
N ARG A 266 -20.18 -2.59 32.89
CA ARG A 266 -21.01 -3.78 32.62
C ARG A 266 -22.38 -3.39 32.06
N GLY A 267 -22.91 -4.25 31.19
CA GLY A 267 -24.22 -4.05 30.54
C GLY A 267 -24.18 -3.12 29.32
N GLY A 268 -25.31 -3.00 28.63
CA GLY A 268 -25.45 -2.15 27.44
C GLY A 268 -24.89 -2.75 26.15
N ASN A 269 -24.77 -1.90 25.12
CA ASN A 269 -24.32 -2.30 23.79
C ASN A 269 -22.78 -2.25 23.69
N TYR A 270 -22.13 -3.39 23.94
CA TYR A 270 -20.67 -3.52 23.88
C TYR A 270 -20.12 -3.21 22.49
N LEU A 271 -20.83 -3.60 21.43
CA LEU A 271 -20.42 -3.32 20.07
C LEU A 271 -20.38 -1.82 19.78
N LEU A 272 -21.44 -1.09 20.15
CA LEU A 272 -21.48 0.36 20.00
C LEU A 272 -20.27 1.00 20.67
N ARG A 273 -19.99 0.66 21.94
CA ARG A 273 -18.85 1.22 22.68
C ARG A 273 -17.51 0.85 22.05
N ALA A 274 -17.36 -0.41 21.60
CA ALA A 274 -16.15 -0.85 20.91
C ALA A 274 -15.91 -0.11 19.60
N LEU A 275 -16.97 0.24 18.85
CA LEU A 275 -16.87 1.04 17.65
C LEU A 275 -16.61 2.53 17.96
N GLN A 276 -17.28 3.09 18.98
CA GLN A 276 -17.03 4.47 19.45
C GLN A 276 -15.57 4.67 19.89
N ASP A 277 -14.97 3.68 20.56
CA ASP A 277 -13.56 3.72 20.97
C ASP A 277 -12.59 3.90 19.78
N ILE A 278 -12.94 3.42 18.58
CA ILE A 278 -12.09 3.54 17.37
C ILE A 278 -12.71 4.42 16.28
N GLN A 279 -13.80 5.14 16.52
CA GLN A 279 -14.55 5.81 15.45
C GLN A 279 -13.71 6.88 14.71
N ASP A 280 -12.81 7.59 15.42
CA ASP A 280 -11.94 8.57 14.75
C ASP A 280 -10.90 7.90 13.87
N LEU A 281 -10.39 6.74 14.29
CA LEU A 281 -9.50 5.92 13.46
C LEU A 281 -10.27 5.32 12.28
N MET A 282 -11.52 4.91 12.48
CA MET A 282 -12.40 4.48 11.38
C MET A 282 -12.60 5.59 10.35
N ARG A 283 -12.68 6.87 10.75
CA ARG A 283 -12.76 8.01 9.82
C ARG A 283 -11.49 8.16 8.99
N SER A 284 -10.32 8.14 9.61
CA SER A 284 -9.05 8.25 8.87
C SER A 284 -8.84 7.04 7.96
N THR A 285 -9.07 5.84 8.48
CA THR A 285 -9.03 4.59 7.72
C THR A 285 -9.97 4.60 6.51
N ALA A 286 -11.21 5.10 6.66
CA ALA A 286 -12.13 5.22 5.55
C ALA A 286 -11.59 6.15 4.45
N ARG A 287 -10.82 7.20 4.79
CA ARG A 287 -10.22 8.09 3.79
C ARG A 287 -8.96 7.51 3.14
N GLU A 288 -8.16 6.76 3.91
CA GLU A 288 -6.82 6.33 3.52
C GLU A 288 -6.75 4.95 2.85
N LEU A 289 -7.72 4.06 3.07
CA LEU A 289 -7.72 2.74 2.46
C LEU A 289 -7.91 2.81 0.93
N ASP A 290 -7.24 1.89 0.24
CA ASP A 290 -7.30 1.73 -1.22
C ASP A 290 -8.74 1.51 -1.68
N ALA A 291 -9.14 2.14 -2.80
CA ALA A 291 -10.51 2.10 -3.29
C ALA A 291 -10.93 0.68 -3.71
N GLU A 292 -10.00 -0.15 -4.18
CA GLU A 292 -10.28 -1.53 -4.60
C GLU A 292 -10.78 -2.38 -3.43
N LEU A 293 -10.35 -2.13 -2.19
CA LEU A 293 -10.83 -2.86 -1.02
C LEU A 293 -12.33 -2.62 -0.77
N PHE A 294 -12.85 -1.43 -1.08
CA PHE A 294 -14.28 -1.16 -0.96
C PHE A 294 -15.07 -1.85 -2.07
N LEU A 295 -14.54 -1.86 -3.30
CA LEU A 295 -15.14 -2.61 -4.39
C LEU A 295 -15.22 -4.12 -4.04
N GLU A 296 -14.18 -4.69 -3.47
CA GLU A 296 -14.14 -6.10 -3.06
C GLU A 296 -15.11 -6.40 -1.91
N TYR A 297 -15.00 -5.68 -0.79
CA TYR A 297 -15.74 -6.02 0.44
C TYR A 297 -17.17 -5.51 0.45
N TRP A 298 -17.48 -4.43 -0.29
CA TRP A 298 -18.83 -3.87 -0.37
C TRP A 298 -19.54 -4.19 -1.68
N ASN A 299 -18.84 -4.75 -2.67
CA ASN A 299 -19.30 -4.97 -4.03
C ASN A 299 -19.79 -3.68 -4.72
N GLU A 300 -19.14 -2.56 -4.40
CA GLU A 300 -19.46 -1.23 -4.94
C GLU A 300 -18.26 -0.29 -4.83
N GLU A 301 -18.09 0.60 -5.80
CA GLU A 301 -17.16 1.72 -5.69
C GLU A 301 -17.73 2.77 -4.73
N CYS A 302 -16.88 3.32 -3.86
CA CYS A 302 -17.28 4.39 -2.94
C CYS A 302 -16.17 5.45 -2.78
N PRO A 303 -16.43 6.70 -3.23
CA PRO A 303 -15.51 7.82 -3.03
C PRO A 303 -15.16 8.04 -1.56
N ALA A 304 -13.91 8.45 -1.29
CA ALA A 304 -13.36 8.56 0.06
C ALA A 304 -14.22 9.41 1.02
N ASP A 305 -14.81 10.49 0.51
CA ASP A 305 -15.69 11.42 1.23
C ASP A 305 -17.08 10.84 1.55
N GLN A 306 -17.49 9.78 0.87
CA GLN A 306 -18.81 9.16 1.04
C GLN A 306 -18.78 7.87 1.88
N ARG A 307 -17.60 7.27 2.09
CA ARG A 307 -17.45 5.95 2.73
C ARG A 307 -18.09 5.86 4.10
N ILE A 308 -17.95 6.85 5.00
CA ILE A 308 -18.59 6.80 6.33
C ILE A 308 -20.12 6.82 6.22
N LYS A 309 -20.67 7.70 5.38
CA LYS A 309 -22.11 7.78 5.14
C LYS A 309 -22.63 6.45 4.60
N ARG A 310 -21.91 5.85 3.65
CA ARG A 310 -22.28 4.58 3.04
C ARG A 310 -22.15 3.40 4.00
N TRP A 311 -21.08 3.38 4.80
CA TRP A 311 -20.90 2.39 5.86
C TRP A 311 -22.07 2.42 6.85
N LEU A 312 -22.50 3.60 7.28
CA LEU A 312 -23.66 3.78 8.17
C LEU A 312 -24.95 3.21 7.55
N GLN A 313 -25.20 3.45 6.26
CA GLN A 313 -26.37 2.87 5.57
C GLN A 313 -26.34 1.33 5.57
N LYS A 314 -25.20 0.72 5.27
CA LYS A 314 -25.03 -0.75 5.31
C LYS A 314 -25.17 -1.27 6.74
N ALA A 315 -24.54 -0.60 7.71
CA ALA A 315 -24.56 -0.98 9.12
C ALA A 315 -25.97 -0.93 9.71
N ASP A 316 -26.75 0.11 9.40
CA ASP A 316 -28.17 0.22 9.74
C ASP A 316 -28.99 -0.92 9.15
N GLY A 317 -28.70 -1.32 7.90
CA GLY A 317 -29.35 -2.46 7.26
C GLY A 317 -29.03 -3.82 7.90
N TYR A 318 -27.89 -3.94 8.60
CA TYR A 318 -27.50 -5.17 9.32
C TYR A 318 -27.97 -5.20 10.78
N ALA A 319 -28.01 -4.04 11.43
CA ALA A 319 -28.40 -3.92 12.83
C ALA A 319 -29.91 -4.19 13.00
N LYS A 320 -30.29 -4.73 14.15
CA LYS A 320 -31.71 -5.00 14.49
C LYS A 320 -32.14 -4.29 15.77
N ASP A 321 -31.29 -4.31 16.80
CA ASP A 321 -31.64 -3.86 18.15
C ASP A 321 -31.25 -2.40 18.42
N TRP A 322 -30.57 -1.76 17.49
CA TRP A 322 -30.11 -0.37 17.57
C TRP A 322 -29.78 0.13 16.15
N ARG A 323 -29.63 1.45 16.00
CA ARG A 323 -29.34 2.07 14.70
C ARG A 323 -27.98 2.75 14.70
N PRO A 324 -26.93 2.15 14.09
CA PRO A 324 -25.59 2.72 14.01
C PRO A 324 -25.52 4.21 13.67
N SER A 325 -26.31 4.68 12.70
CA SER A 325 -26.32 6.09 12.29
C SER A 325 -26.82 7.07 13.35
N GLU A 326 -27.52 6.61 14.39
CA GLU A 326 -28.03 7.43 15.49
C GLU A 326 -27.03 7.54 16.66
N HIS A 327 -25.87 6.88 16.57
CA HIS A 327 -24.93 6.82 17.70
C HIS A 327 -23.45 6.92 17.31
N LEU A 328 -23.10 6.62 16.06
CA LEU A 328 -21.73 6.64 15.56
C LEU A 328 -21.49 7.85 14.67
N PHE A 329 -20.28 8.41 14.75
CA PHE A 329 -19.82 9.52 13.92
C PHE A 329 -20.66 10.81 14.07
N LEU A 330 -21.33 10.99 15.20
CA LEU A 330 -22.09 12.19 15.53
C LEU A 330 -21.14 13.34 15.89
N GLY A 331 -20.90 14.26 14.95
CA GLY A 331 -20.03 15.43 15.14
C GLY A 331 -18.59 15.21 14.64
N GLY A 332 -18.08 16.19 13.89
CA GLY A 332 -16.78 16.15 13.18
C GLY A 332 -16.94 15.87 11.69
N LYS A 333 -16.66 16.88 10.85
CA LYS A 333 -16.51 16.75 9.39
C LYS A 333 -15.12 16.19 9.05
#